data_AF-A0A662F9K4-F1
#
_entry.id   AF-A0A662F9K4-F1
#
_cell.length_a   1.000
_cell.length_b   1.000
_cell.length_c   1.000
_cell.angle_alpha   90.00
_cell.angle_beta   90.00
_cell.angle_gamma   90.00
#
_symmetry.space_group_name_H-M   'P 1'
#
loop_
_entity.id
_entity.type
_entity.pdbx_description
1 polymer ?
#
loop_
_entity_poly.entity_id
_entity_poly.type
_entity_poly.pdbx_seq_one_letter_code
_entity_poly.pdbx_strand_id
1 'polypeptide(L)'
;MKLVKIYTHKDGKKIPKKLIEYFKKLREQYRFEKTPFLDTEKTFKLIKKKNYPLKTIFIAVDSLDPNLRRNKKYVNITREKVNSILKQKMLRLAFGDNELSILASKICKGLKGDEFDKCFDKLLEKKYKKRALQEIKEEYQLLYPRSWKKKLKDIYRERWKFFYERKCEMKPLFENFDWRNAWVQIFIIECDDGFYWDMGGSASSWRRTLHRNAGELFCRVQKRIKPIPTIILWYDYKNNFLYIDELDQLAICPIEMWGKEKIMKEILKIRFHWDLMDNKNSKIELYY
;
A
#
# COMPACT_ATOMS: atom_id res chain seq x y z
N MET A 1 -7.96 -1.75 -26.79
CA MET A 1 -8.47 -1.05 -25.58
C MET A 1 -9.07 0.26 -26.03
N LYS A 2 -10.35 0.50 -25.77
CA LYS A 2 -11.03 1.75 -26.15
C LYS A 2 -11.05 2.68 -24.96
N LEU A 3 -10.30 3.78 -25.03
CA LEU A 3 -10.34 4.83 -24.01
C LEU A 3 -11.74 5.47 -24.00
N VAL A 4 -12.31 5.62 -22.81
CA VAL A 4 -13.65 6.18 -22.59
C VAL A 4 -13.57 7.58 -21.99
N LYS A 5 -12.73 7.76 -20.96
CA LYS A 5 -12.64 9.02 -20.23
C LYS A 5 -11.27 9.15 -19.56
N ILE A 6 -10.80 10.38 -19.45
CA ILE A 6 -9.61 10.75 -18.68
C ILE A 6 -10.04 11.75 -17.62
N TYR A 7 -9.58 11.54 -16.38
CA TYR A 7 -9.64 12.54 -15.32
C TYR A 7 -8.24 13.02 -14.99
N THR A 8 -8.16 14.32 -14.70
CA THR A 8 -6.99 15.03 -14.23
C THR A 8 -7.30 15.72 -12.91
N HIS A 9 -6.31 16.37 -12.32
CA HIS A 9 -6.51 17.19 -11.12
C HIS A 9 -7.61 18.25 -11.24
N LYS A 10 -7.89 18.73 -12.46
CA LYS A 10 -8.92 19.76 -12.71
C LYS A 10 -10.34 19.24 -12.49
N ASP A 11 -10.53 17.93 -12.55
CA ASP A 11 -11.83 17.28 -12.33
C ASP A 11 -12.17 17.11 -10.85
N GLY A 12 -11.19 17.35 -9.97
CA GLY A 12 -11.32 17.19 -8.53
C GLY A 12 -12.28 18.20 -7.89
N LYS A 13 -13.22 17.66 -7.10
CA LYS A 13 -14.25 18.41 -6.38
C LYS A 13 -14.17 18.10 -4.89
N LYS A 14 -14.77 18.97 -4.07
CA LYS A 14 -14.99 18.69 -2.66
C LYS A 14 -15.87 17.45 -2.51
N ILE A 15 -15.54 16.59 -1.54
CA ILE A 15 -16.32 15.38 -1.27
C ILE A 15 -17.75 15.76 -0.83
N PRO A 16 -18.80 15.25 -1.52
CA PRO A 16 -20.18 15.48 -1.14
C PRO A 16 -20.49 15.03 0.30
N LYS A 17 -21.34 15.78 1.02
CA LYS A 17 -21.75 15.44 2.41
C LYS A 17 -22.30 14.01 2.52
N LYS A 18 -23.11 13.58 1.55
CA LYS A 18 -23.65 12.20 1.47
C LYS A 18 -22.57 11.13 1.51
N LEU A 19 -21.42 11.37 0.87
CA LEU A 19 -20.30 10.41 0.86
C LEU A 19 -19.54 10.44 2.17
N ILE A 20 -19.37 11.62 2.78
CA ILE A 20 -18.76 11.74 4.12
C ILE A 20 -19.58 10.93 5.14
N GLU A 21 -20.90 11.05 5.12
CA GLU A 21 -21.80 10.28 5.99
C GLU A 21 -21.73 8.78 5.70
N TYR A 22 -21.73 8.40 4.42
CA TYR A 22 -21.56 7.00 4.00
C TYR A 22 -20.24 6.41 4.51
N PHE A 23 -19.14 7.15 4.39
CA PHE A 23 -17.83 6.73 4.86
C PHE A 23 -17.76 6.58 6.39
N LYS A 24 -18.49 7.42 7.15
CA LYS A 24 -18.64 7.25 8.60
C LYS A 24 -19.37 5.95 8.92
N LYS A 25 -20.50 5.68 8.25
CA LYS A 25 -21.26 4.43 8.42
C LYS A 25 -20.42 3.19 8.12
N LEU A 26 -19.66 3.20 7.01
CA LEU A 26 -18.76 2.11 6.64
C LEU A 26 -17.77 1.76 7.75
N ARG A 27 -17.27 2.76 8.46
CA ARG A 27 -16.34 2.57 9.58
C ARG A 27 -17.04 2.08 10.84
N GLU A 28 -18.14 2.73 11.23
CA GLU A 28 -18.84 2.47 12.49
C GLU A 28 -19.56 1.11 12.50
N GLN A 29 -20.03 0.66 11.33
CA GLN A 29 -20.80 -0.57 11.16
C GLN A 29 -19.99 -1.65 10.43
N TYR A 30 -18.66 -1.58 10.52
CA TYR A 30 -17.76 -2.54 9.89
C TYR A 30 -17.84 -3.91 10.57
N ARG A 31 -17.99 -4.98 9.78
CA ARG A 31 -17.99 -6.37 10.24
C ARG A 31 -16.70 -7.09 9.84
N PHE A 32 -15.81 -7.30 10.82
CA PHE A 32 -14.50 -7.93 10.61
C PHE A 32 -14.56 -9.48 10.53
N GLU A 33 -15.54 -10.10 11.18
CA GLU A 33 -15.46 -11.51 11.59
C GLU A 33 -15.46 -12.54 10.45
N LYS A 34 -15.79 -12.17 9.20
CA LYS A 34 -15.68 -13.05 8.03
C LYS A 34 -15.41 -12.21 6.78
N THR A 35 -14.21 -12.29 6.20
CA THR A 35 -13.93 -11.65 4.91
C THR A 35 -14.70 -12.40 3.81
N PRO A 36 -15.81 -11.86 3.26
CA PRO A 36 -16.65 -12.59 2.29
C PRO A 36 -15.93 -12.82 0.95
N PHE A 37 -14.75 -12.22 0.79
CA PHE A 37 -13.93 -12.28 -0.41
C PHE A 37 -12.99 -13.49 -0.45
N LEU A 38 -12.96 -14.34 0.57
CA LEU A 38 -12.20 -15.60 0.55
C LEU A 38 -12.99 -16.74 -0.12
N ASP A 39 -14.29 -16.85 0.16
CA ASP A 39 -15.19 -17.82 -0.45
C ASP A 39 -16.14 -17.13 -1.43
N THR A 40 -15.63 -16.85 -2.62
CA THR A 40 -16.34 -16.06 -3.64
C THR A 40 -17.59 -16.78 -4.17
N GLU A 41 -17.65 -18.11 -4.15
CA GLU A 41 -18.81 -18.85 -4.65
C GLU A 41 -19.98 -18.80 -3.66
N LYS A 42 -19.69 -19.03 -2.37
CA LYS A 42 -20.71 -18.89 -1.31
C LYS A 42 -21.24 -17.46 -1.26
N THR A 43 -20.35 -16.48 -1.31
CA THR A 43 -20.73 -15.06 -1.30
C THR A 43 -21.55 -14.69 -2.54
N PHE A 44 -21.17 -15.17 -3.73
CA PHE A 44 -21.97 -14.95 -4.95
C PHE A 44 -23.39 -15.49 -4.82
N LYS A 45 -23.56 -16.72 -4.33
CA LYS A 45 -24.89 -17.33 -4.10
C LYS A 45 -25.71 -16.51 -3.10
N LEU A 46 -25.07 -16.02 -2.04
CA LEU A 46 -25.73 -15.20 -1.03
C LEU A 46 -26.19 -13.85 -1.61
N ILE A 47 -25.31 -13.15 -2.35
CA ILE A 47 -25.65 -11.90 -3.05
C ILE A 47 -26.81 -12.14 -4.03
N LYS A 48 -26.78 -13.24 -4.79
CA LYS A 48 -27.86 -13.58 -5.72
C LYS A 48 -29.19 -13.81 -5.00
N LYS A 49 -29.16 -14.49 -3.84
CA LYS A 49 -30.38 -14.81 -3.06
C LYS A 49 -30.96 -13.58 -2.36
N LYS A 50 -30.11 -12.75 -1.76
CA LYS A 50 -30.51 -11.63 -0.89
C LYS A 50 -30.55 -10.28 -1.61
N ASN A 51 -29.95 -10.20 -2.79
CA ASN A 51 -29.82 -8.97 -3.57
C ASN A 51 -29.13 -7.81 -2.81
N TYR A 52 -28.16 -8.11 -1.94
CA TYR A 52 -27.43 -7.10 -1.17
C TYR A 52 -26.81 -6.01 -2.05
N PRO A 53 -26.89 -4.71 -1.68
CA PRO A 53 -26.18 -3.65 -2.39
C PRO A 53 -24.66 -3.87 -2.38
N LEU A 54 -24.03 -3.59 -3.52
CA LEU A 54 -22.58 -3.62 -3.66
C LEU A 54 -22.11 -2.25 -4.15
N LYS A 55 -20.91 -1.85 -3.71
CA LYS A 55 -20.24 -0.64 -4.19
C LYS A 55 -18.73 -0.85 -4.23
N THR A 56 -18.04 -0.11 -5.08
CA THR A 56 -16.57 -0.04 -5.05
C THR A 56 -16.10 1.39 -4.92
N ILE A 57 -14.95 1.58 -4.29
CA ILE A 57 -14.28 2.87 -4.21
C ILE A 57 -12.87 2.69 -4.78
N PHE A 58 -12.58 3.31 -5.90
CA PHE A 58 -11.22 3.43 -6.42
C PHE A 58 -10.59 4.73 -5.92
N ILE A 59 -9.38 4.64 -5.40
CA ILE A 59 -8.65 5.79 -4.86
C ILE A 59 -7.31 5.86 -5.55
N ALA A 60 -7.06 6.97 -6.25
CA ALA A 60 -5.74 7.34 -6.75
C ALA A 60 -4.99 8.13 -5.68
N VAL A 61 -3.69 7.92 -5.56
CA VAL A 61 -2.85 8.58 -4.57
C VAL A 61 -1.55 9.04 -5.22
N ASP A 62 -1.37 10.36 -5.28
CA ASP A 62 -0.10 10.93 -5.69
C ASP A 62 0.93 10.92 -4.57
N SER A 63 2.19 11.02 -4.99
CA SER A 63 3.26 11.46 -4.10
C SER A 63 2.92 12.86 -3.57
N LEU A 64 3.09 13.05 -2.25
CA LEU A 64 3.04 14.39 -1.67
C LEU A 64 4.15 15.26 -2.29
N ASP A 65 3.80 16.50 -2.64
CA ASP A 65 4.71 17.52 -3.14
C ASP A 65 5.97 17.59 -2.24
N PRO A 66 7.19 17.49 -2.79
CA PRO A 66 8.44 17.58 -2.02
C PRO A 66 8.51 18.79 -1.09
N ASN A 67 7.93 19.93 -1.47
CA ASN A 67 7.90 21.15 -0.68
C ASN A 67 6.99 21.02 0.57
N LEU A 68 6.01 20.11 0.54
CA LEU A 68 5.08 19.85 1.65
C LEU A 68 5.57 18.73 2.58
N ARG A 69 6.53 17.90 2.15
CA ARG A 69 7.00 16.71 2.91
C ARG A 69 7.62 17.02 4.26
N ARG A 70 8.02 18.28 4.53
CA ARG A 70 8.57 18.71 5.82
C ARG A 70 7.61 19.57 6.63
N ASN A 71 6.44 19.90 6.08
CA ASN A 71 5.47 20.75 6.75
C ASN A 71 4.59 19.90 7.67
N LYS A 72 4.72 20.12 8.99
CA LYS A 72 3.97 19.41 10.04
C LYS A 72 2.45 19.52 9.92
N LYS A 73 1.93 20.49 9.15
CA LYS A 73 0.50 20.56 8.80
C LYS A 73 0.06 19.33 8.00
N TYR A 74 0.91 18.86 7.09
CA TYR A 74 0.59 17.80 6.12
C TYR A 74 1.25 16.46 6.43
N VAL A 75 2.26 16.42 7.30
CA VAL A 75 2.97 15.19 7.67
C VAL A 75 3.12 15.02 9.17
N ASN A 76 3.04 13.78 9.62
CA ASN A 76 3.62 13.32 10.87
C ASN A 76 5.12 13.10 10.64
N ILE A 77 5.93 13.74 11.47
CA ILE A 77 7.39 13.58 11.42
C ILE A 77 7.81 12.82 12.66
N THR A 78 8.20 11.57 12.48
CA THR A 78 8.78 10.75 13.54
C THR A 78 10.29 10.61 13.30
N ARG A 79 11.02 10.38 14.38
CA ARG A 79 12.45 10.15 14.33
C ARG A 79 12.71 8.82 15.00
N GLU A 80 13.23 7.88 14.25
CA GLU A 80 13.54 6.56 14.76
C GLU A 80 15.03 6.31 14.73
N LYS A 81 15.49 5.56 15.72
CA LYS A 81 16.86 5.11 15.81
C LYS A 81 17.05 3.99 14.79
N VAL A 82 18.03 4.13 13.92
CA VAL A 82 18.36 3.14 12.90
C VAL A 82 19.76 2.60 13.11
N ASN A 83 19.95 1.36 12.67
CA ASN A 83 21.23 0.67 12.74
C ASN A 83 22.37 1.51 12.15
N SER A 84 23.56 1.39 12.75
CA SER A 84 24.79 1.95 12.21
C SER A 84 25.04 1.44 10.79
N ILE A 85 25.86 2.16 10.03
CA ILE A 85 26.15 1.80 8.62
C ILE A 85 26.78 0.41 8.57
N LEU A 86 27.69 0.12 9.51
CA LEU A 86 28.31 -1.19 9.64
C LEU A 86 27.26 -2.29 9.91
N LYS A 87 26.36 -2.10 10.89
CA LYS A 87 25.32 -3.08 11.21
C LYS A 87 24.37 -3.31 10.04
N GLN A 88 23.98 -2.25 9.32
CA GLN A 88 23.16 -2.40 8.11
C GLN A 88 23.87 -3.20 7.01
N LYS A 89 25.16 -2.97 6.78
CA LYS A 89 25.94 -3.73 5.81
C LYS A 89 26.08 -5.20 6.21
N MET A 90 26.35 -5.49 7.49
CA MET A 90 26.38 -6.86 8.01
C MET A 90 25.04 -7.58 7.80
N LEU A 91 23.92 -6.93 8.13
CA LEU A 91 22.58 -7.49 7.90
C LEU A 91 22.31 -7.75 6.42
N ARG A 92 22.76 -6.85 5.53
CA ARG A 92 22.62 -7.04 4.07
C ARG A 92 23.43 -8.24 3.57
N LEU A 93 24.65 -8.42 4.08
CA LEU A 93 25.49 -9.57 3.74
C LEU A 93 24.93 -10.89 4.28
N ALA A 94 24.26 -10.84 5.43
CA ALA A 94 23.58 -11.98 6.04
C ALA A 94 22.24 -12.33 5.35
N PHE A 95 21.72 -11.46 4.47
CA PHE A 95 20.43 -11.69 3.82
C PHE A 95 20.51 -12.92 2.90
N GLY A 96 19.77 -13.97 3.26
CA GLY A 96 19.79 -15.26 2.55
C GLY A 96 20.83 -16.26 3.05
N ASP A 97 21.57 -15.96 4.13
CA ASP A 97 22.46 -16.93 4.75
C ASP A 97 21.70 -17.89 5.68
N ASN A 98 21.34 -19.05 5.13
CA ASN A 98 20.65 -20.11 5.86
C ASN A 98 21.49 -20.67 7.03
N GLU A 99 22.82 -20.67 6.93
CA GLU A 99 23.68 -21.16 8.02
C GLU A 99 23.64 -20.24 9.24
N LEU A 100 23.64 -18.92 9.02
CA LEU A 100 23.48 -17.97 10.13
C LEU A 100 22.13 -18.15 10.81
N SER A 101 21.06 -18.40 10.04
CA SER A 101 19.74 -18.65 10.61
C SER A 101 19.72 -19.91 11.49
N ILE A 102 20.37 -21.00 11.04
CA ILE A 102 20.51 -22.24 11.81
C ILE A 102 21.37 -22.02 13.06
N LEU A 103 22.45 -21.24 12.93
CA LEU A 103 23.33 -20.94 14.04
C LEU A 103 22.63 -20.08 15.10
N ALA A 104 21.87 -19.08 14.68
CA ALA A 104 21.08 -18.20 15.54
C ALA A 104 19.98 -18.98 16.28
N SER A 105 19.29 -19.91 15.61
CA SER A 105 18.25 -20.73 16.26
C SER A 105 18.79 -21.70 17.31
N LYS A 106 20.08 -22.08 17.21
CA LYS A 106 20.77 -22.90 18.21
C LYS A 106 21.34 -22.05 19.35
N ILE A 107 22.09 -21.01 19.04
CA ILE A 107 22.87 -20.23 20.03
C ILE A 107 21.99 -19.23 20.78
N CYS A 108 21.03 -18.60 20.11
CA CYS A 108 20.13 -17.62 20.70
C CYS A 108 18.78 -18.23 21.10
N LYS A 109 18.72 -19.56 21.27
CA LYS A 109 17.49 -20.29 21.57
C LYS A 109 16.89 -19.83 22.90
N GLY A 110 15.58 -19.55 22.90
CA GLY A 110 14.83 -19.17 24.10
C GLY A 110 14.98 -17.71 24.51
N LEU A 111 15.93 -16.96 23.94
CA LEU A 111 16.06 -15.52 24.14
C LEU A 111 14.93 -14.77 23.43
N LYS A 112 14.50 -13.63 23.99
CA LYS A 112 13.47 -12.76 23.42
C LYS A 112 13.89 -11.29 23.52
N GLY A 113 13.34 -10.45 22.65
CA GLY A 113 13.59 -9.01 22.63
C GLY A 113 15.08 -8.66 22.61
N ASP A 114 15.49 -7.73 23.46
CA ASP A 114 16.85 -7.19 23.51
C ASP A 114 17.94 -8.24 23.74
N GLU A 115 17.64 -9.32 24.47
CA GLU A 115 18.61 -10.39 24.73
C GLU A 115 18.92 -11.18 23.46
N PHE A 116 17.88 -11.47 22.67
CA PHE A 116 18.03 -12.10 21.37
C PHE A 116 18.83 -11.19 20.43
N ASP A 117 18.49 -9.90 20.37
CA ASP A 117 19.15 -8.93 19.49
C ASP A 117 20.65 -8.82 19.80
N LYS A 118 21.03 -8.76 21.08
CA LYS A 118 22.45 -8.76 21.50
C LYS A 118 23.18 -10.05 21.13
N CYS A 119 22.52 -11.19 21.29
CA CYS A 119 23.07 -12.49 20.90
C CYS A 119 23.29 -12.56 19.38
N PHE A 120 22.29 -12.16 18.60
CA PHE A 120 22.34 -12.16 17.15
C PHE A 120 23.39 -11.18 16.61
N ASP A 121 23.51 -9.99 17.20
CA ASP A 121 24.54 -9.00 16.85
C ASP A 121 25.96 -9.56 17.02
N LYS A 122 26.23 -10.33 18.08
CA LYS A 122 27.54 -10.99 18.26
C LYS A 122 27.83 -11.99 17.15
N LEU A 123 26.82 -12.75 16.70
CA LEU A 123 26.97 -13.70 15.59
C LEU A 123 27.24 -12.96 14.27
N LEU A 124 26.50 -11.89 14.00
CA LEU A 124 26.72 -11.03 12.84
C LEU A 124 28.13 -10.44 12.85
N GLU A 125 28.58 -9.90 13.98
CA GLU A 125 29.92 -9.34 14.08
C GLU A 125 31.01 -10.38 13.82
N LYS A 126 30.87 -11.58 14.42
CA LYS A 126 31.83 -12.67 14.22
C LYS A 126 31.95 -13.09 12.76
N LYS A 127 30.82 -13.21 12.04
CA LYS A 127 30.80 -13.73 10.67
C LYS A 127 31.04 -12.65 9.61
N TYR A 128 30.53 -11.43 9.81
CA TYR A 128 30.40 -10.44 8.73
C TYR A 128 31.17 -9.13 8.92
N LYS A 129 31.64 -8.80 10.13
CA LYS A 129 32.24 -7.48 10.42
C LYS A 129 33.43 -7.15 9.51
N LYS A 130 34.37 -8.08 9.35
CA LYS A 130 35.58 -7.86 8.54
C LYS A 130 35.24 -7.57 7.07
N ARG A 131 34.35 -8.38 6.48
CA ARG A 131 33.89 -8.21 5.10
C ARG A 131 33.09 -6.92 4.93
N ALA A 132 32.17 -6.64 5.85
CA ALA A 132 31.37 -5.41 5.82
C ALA A 132 32.25 -4.15 5.85
N LEU A 133 33.29 -4.14 6.69
CA LEU A 133 34.24 -3.03 6.76
C LEU A 133 35.02 -2.83 5.45
N GLN A 134 35.44 -3.93 4.82
CA GLN A 134 36.17 -3.88 3.55
C GLN A 134 35.28 -3.31 2.43
N GLU A 135 34.07 -3.84 2.26
CA GLU A 135 33.15 -3.35 1.22
C GLU A 135 32.73 -1.89 1.47
N ILE A 136 32.49 -1.47 2.72
CA ILE A 136 32.20 -0.07 3.03
C ILE A 136 33.38 0.84 2.68
N LYS A 137 34.61 0.40 2.98
CA LYS A 137 35.83 1.17 2.68
C LYS A 137 35.99 1.39 1.18
N GLU A 138 35.82 0.33 0.38
CA GLU A 138 35.87 0.38 -1.08
C GLU A 138 34.78 1.30 -1.65
N GLU A 139 33.53 1.14 -1.21
CA GLU A 139 32.42 2.02 -1.60
C GLU A 139 32.71 3.49 -1.26
N TYR A 140 33.27 3.77 -0.09
CA TYR A 140 33.55 5.13 0.35
C TYR A 140 34.74 5.76 -0.39
N GLN A 141 35.76 4.97 -0.71
CA GLN A 141 36.88 5.44 -1.53
C GLN A 141 36.41 5.84 -2.93
N LEU A 142 35.48 5.08 -3.52
CA LEU A 142 34.88 5.38 -4.81
C LEU A 142 33.99 6.63 -4.77
N LEU A 143 33.05 6.70 -3.81
CA LEU A 143 32.07 7.78 -3.73
C LEU A 143 32.64 9.09 -3.14
N TYR A 144 33.67 8.99 -2.30
CA TYR A 144 34.21 10.12 -1.53
C TYR A 144 35.76 10.11 -1.48
N PRO A 145 36.45 10.15 -2.63
CA PRO A 145 37.90 9.92 -2.70
C PRO A 145 38.73 10.85 -1.81
N ARG A 146 38.29 12.10 -1.61
CA ARG A 146 38.99 13.09 -0.78
C ARG A 146 38.64 13.04 0.71
N SER A 147 37.55 12.38 1.11
CA SER A 147 37.02 12.45 2.48
C SER A 147 36.61 11.10 3.09
N TRP A 148 36.87 9.99 2.41
CA TRP A 148 36.49 8.64 2.84
C TRP A 148 36.99 8.30 4.24
N LYS A 149 38.24 8.63 4.58
CA LYS A 149 38.82 8.37 5.93
C LYS A 149 38.04 9.08 7.04
N LYS A 150 37.57 10.31 6.78
CA LYS A 150 36.77 11.08 7.73
C LYS A 150 35.39 10.44 7.89
N LYS A 151 34.72 10.11 6.78
CA LYS A 151 33.40 9.47 6.77
C LYS A 151 33.41 8.06 7.36
N LEU A 152 34.52 7.33 7.26
CA LEU A 152 34.66 5.98 7.80
C LEU A 152 34.55 5.95 9.34
N LYS A 153 34.88 7.06 10.03
CA LYS A 153 34.74 7.16 11.49
C LYS A 153 33.28 7.09 11.95
N ASP A 154 32.33 7.47 11.08
CA ASP A 154 30.92 7.56 11.42
C ASP A 154 30.16 6.24 11.22
N ILE A 155 30.78 5.19 10.68
CA ILE A 155 30.08 3.96 10.29
C ILE A 155 29.56 3.14 11.49
N TYR A 156 30.16 3.36 12.66
CA TYR A 156 29.77 2.73 13.92
C TYR A 156 28.70 3.52 14.67
N ARG A 157 28.55 4.81 14.35
CA ARG A 157 27.65 5.69 15.08
C ARG A 157 26.21 5.26 14.84
N GLU A 158 25.45 5.27 15.93
CA GLU A 158 24.01 5.15 15.85
C GLU A 158 23.47 6.35 15.08
N ARG A 159 22.47 6.08 14.24
CA ARG A 159 21.90 7.11 13.38
C ARG A 159 20.44 7.27 13.69
N TRP A 160 19.95 8.44 13.36
CA TRP A 160 18.55 8.77 13.44
C TRP A 160 18.05 9.03 12.04
N LYS A 161 16.93 8.39 11.69
CA LYS A 161 16.26 8.64 10.42
C LYS A 161 14.93 9.32 10.72
N PHE A 162 14.65 10.38 9.96
CA PHE A 162 13.34 10.99 9.97
C PHE A 162 12.43 10.21 9.03
N PHE A 163 11.26 9.84 9.55
CA PHE A 163 10.18 9.23 8.80
C PHE A 163 9.07 10.28 8.67
N TYR A 164 8.56 10.41 7.46
CA TYR A 164 7.57 11.40 7.09
C TYR A 164 6.33 10.64 6.61
N GLU A 165 5.32 10.59 7.46
CA GLU A 165 4.04 9.94 7.17
C GLU A 165 3.01 11.02 6.81
N ARG A 166 2.34 10.86 5.67
CA ARG A 166 1.35 11.81 5.19
C ARG A 166 0.10 11.81 6.10
N LYS A 167 -0.33 12.98 6.54
CA LYS A 167 -1.57 13.14 7.32
C LYS A 167 -2.77 13.04 6.40
N CYS A 168 -3.59 12.02 6.63
CA CYS A 168 -4.81 11.75 5.88
C CYS A 168 -6.02 12.42 6.54
N GLU A 169 -6.90 13.06 5.76
CA GLU A 169 -8.15 13.62 6.30
C GLU A 169 -9.19 12.55 6.66
N MET A 170 -9.19 11.41 5.97
CA MET A 170 -10.14 10.31 6.22
C MET A 170 -9.45 9.06 6.80
N LYS A 171 -8.68 9.24 7.87
CA LYS A 171 -8.01 8.12 8.56
C LYS A 171 -8.89 6.91 8.81
N PRO A 172 -10.17 6.96 9.22
CA PRO A 172 -10.80 5.74 9.70
C PRO A 172 -11.06 4.62 8.68
N LEU A 173 -11.26 4.95 7.40
CA LEU A 173 -11.32 3.95 6.32
C LEU A 173 -9.93 3.61 5.76
N PHE A 174 -8.96 4.50 5.98
CA PHE A 174 -7.67 4.51 5.28
C PHE A 174 -6.47 4.48 6.25
N GLU A 175 -6.69 4.09 7.51
CA GLU A 175 -5.68 4.16 8.57
C GLU A 175 -4.55 3.18 8.27
N ASN A 176 -4.93 2.05 7.66
CA ASN A 176 -4.05 1.00 7.20
C ASN A 176 -3.72 1.11 5.69
N PHE A 177 -3.91 2.29 5.09
CA PHE A 177 -3.56 2.50 3.69
C PHE A 177 -2.03 2.49 3.55
N ASP A 178 -1.53 1.59 2.70
CA ASP A 178 -0.11 1.53 2.38
C ASP A 178 0.22 2.57 1.31
N TRP A 179 0.78 3.68 1.77
CA TRP A 179 1.22 4.83 0.98
C TRP A 179 2.27 4.54 -0.09
N ARG A 180 2.81 3.32 -0.14
CA ARG A 180 3.67 2.88 -1.24
C ARG A 180 2.88 2.56 -2.51
N ASN A 181 1.56 2.39 -2.41
CA ASN A 181 0.71 2.18 -3.58
C ASN A 181 0.18 3.51 -4.12
N ALA A 182 0.26 3.64 -5.44
CA ALA A 182 -0.34 4.75 -6.16
C ALA A 182 -1.88 4.64 -6.24
N TRP A 183 -2.46 3.49 -5.89
CA TRP A 183 -3.90 3.27 -5.92
C TRP A 183 -4.36 2.19 -4.94
N VAL A 184 -5.65 2.23 -4.60
CA VAL A 184 -6.38 1.18 -3.86
C VAL A 184 -7.77 1.02 -4.46
N GLN A 185 -8.34 -0.17 -4.32
CA GLN A 185 -9.76 -0.38 -4.60
C GLN A 185 -10.45 -1.06 -3.42
N ILE A 186 -11.48 -0.42 -2.88
CA ILE A 186 -12.30 -0.98 -1.80
C ILE A 186 -13.49 -1.70 -2.41
N PHE A 187 -13.74 -2.92 -1.95
CA PHE A 187 -14.91 -3.70 -2.31
C PHE A 187 -15.87 -3.73 -1.12
N ILE A 188 -17.13 -3.34 -1.33
CA ILE A 188 -18.12 -3.16 -0.27
C ILE A 188 -19.37 -4.00 -0.58
N ILE A 189 -19.84 -4.73 0.42
CA ILE A 189 -21.14 -5.41 0.44
C ILE A 189 -21.93 -4.86 1.62
N GLU A 190 -23.13 -4.34 1.35
CA GLU A 190 -24.05 -3.80 2.36
C GLU A 190 -25.04 -4.90 2.73
N CYS A 191 -24.94 -5.41 3.95
CA CYS A 191 -25.77 -6.48 4.48
C CYS A 191 -26.73 -5.95 5.55
N ASP A 192 -27.74 -6.73 5.89
CA ASP A 192 -28.73 -6.38 6.92
C ASP A 192 -28.08 -6.12 8.31
N ASP A 193 -26.96 -6.79 8.58
CA ASP A 193 -26.20 -6.72 9.84
C ASP A 193 -25.06 -5.69 9.82
N GLY A 194 -24.80 -5.01 8.71
CA GLY A 194 -23.77 -3.98 8.58
C GLY A 194 -22.98 -4.07 7.27
N PHE A 195 -21.75 -3.54 7.28
CA PHE A 195 -20.91 -3.46 6.09
C PHE A 195 -19.75 -4.44 6.14
N TYR A 196 -19.60 -5.21 5.07
CA TYR A 196 -18.42 -6.03 4.83
C TYR A 196 -17.60 -5.36 3.73
N TRP A 197 -16.41 -4.89 4.08
CA TRP A 197 -15.50 -4.29 3.11
C TRP A 197 -14.05 -4.65 3.38
N ASP A 198 -13.26 -4.67 2.31
CA ASP A 198 -11.81 -4.82 2.40
C ASP A 198 -11.15 -4.18 1.16
N MET A 199 -9.85 -3.92 1.24
CA MET A 199 -9.11 -3.11 0.25
C MET A 199 -8.18 -3.98 -0.58
N GLY A 200 -8.40 -4.03 -1.89
CA GLY A 200 -7.47 -4.59 -2.87
C GLY A 200 -6.40 -3.57 -3.28
N GLY A 201 -5.22 -4.07 -3.64
CA GLY A 201 -4.11 -3.25 -4.14
C GLY A 201 -2.79 -4.01 -4.18
N SER A 202 -1.70 -3.34 -4.58
CA SER A 202 -0.39 -3.98 -4.79
C SER A 202 0.47 -4.14 -3.53
N ALA A 203 0.00 -3.61 -2.38
CA ALA A 203 0.75 -3.44 -1.13
C ALA A 203 1.45 -4.71 -0.60
N SER A 204 0.77 -5.85 -0.68
CA SER A 204 1.17 -7.09 -0.04
C SER A 204 0.53 -8.29 -0.74
N SER A 205 1.06 -9.49 -0.48
CA SER A 205 0.47 -10.72 -1.03
C SER A 205 -0.99 -10.89 -0.67
N TRP A 206 -1.38 -10.51 0.56
CA TRP A 206 -2.79 -10.52 0.98
C TRP A 206 -3.65 -9.55 0.16
N ARG A 207 -3.21 -8.29 0.01
CA ARG A 207 -3.94 -7.24 -0.72
C ARG A 207 -4.13 -7.59 -2.20
N ARG A 208 -3.13 -8.24 -2.81
CA ARG A 208 -3.21 -8.69 -4.21
C ARG A 208 -4.17 -9.87 -4.37
N THR A 209 -4.09 -10.87 -3.49
CA THR A 209 -5.03 -12.01 -3.47
C THR A 209 -6.46 -11.54 -3.26
N LEU A 210 -6.67 -10.62 -2.30
CA LEU A 210 -7.98 -10.03 -2.05
C LEU A 210 -8.49 -9.28 -3.28
N HIS A 211 -7.67 -8.43 -3.90
CA HIS A 211 -8.06 -7.68 -5.10
C HIS A 211 -8.54 -8.62 -6.21
N ARG A 212 -7.79 -9.70 -6.45
CA ARG A 212 -8.19 -10.73 -7.41
C ARG A 212 -9.53 -11.36 -7.04
N ASN A 213 -9.69 -11.86 -5.82
CA ASN A 213 -10.88 -12.61 -5.43
C ASN A 213 -12.14 -11.72 -5.39
N ALA A 214 -12.03 -10.55 -4.77
CA ALA A 214 -13.11 -9.58 -4.71
C ALA A 214 -13.43 -9.02 -6.10
N GLY A 215 -12.42 -8.73 -6.92
CA GLY A 215 -12.59 -8.30 -8.31
C GLY A 215 -13.30 -9.35 -9.16
N GLU A 216 -12.95 -10.64 -9.02
CA GLU A 216 -13.61 -11.75 -9.72
C GLU A 216 -15.08 -11.87 -9.32
N LEU A 217 -15.38 -11.82 -8.01
CA LEU A 217 -16.74 -11.80 -7.49
C LEU A 217 -17.55 -10.63 -8.06
N PHE A 218 -17.02 -9.40 -8.00
CA PHE A 218 -17.71 -8.20 -8.41
C PHE A 218 -17.93 -8.18 -9.93
N CYS A 219 -16.95 -8.58 -10.73
CA CYS A 219 -17.12 -8.73 -12.18
C CYS A 219 -18.23 -9.73 -12.51
N ARG A 220 -18.30 -10.85 -11.77
CA ARG A 220 -19.36 -11.86 -11.98
C ARG A 220 -20.74 -11.34 -11.59
N VAL A 221 -20.86 -10.58 -10.51
CA VAL A 221 -22.12 -9.96 -10.08
C VAL A 221 -22.57 -8.90 -11.09
N GLN A 222 -21.66 -8.01 -11.54
CA GLN A 222 -21.92 -7.00 -12.58
C GLN A 222 -22.52 -7.63 -13.84
N LYS A 223 -21.97 -8.76 -14.28
CA LYS A 223 -22.39 -9.43 -15.52
C LYS A 223 -23.71 -10.19 -15.41
N ARG A 224 -24.01 -10.74 -14.24
CA ARG A 224 -25.05 -11.77 -14.10
C ARG A 224 -26.24 -11.35 -13.24
N ILE A 225 -26.10 -10.28 -12.46
CA ILE A 225 -27.08 -9.92 -11.44
C ILE A 225 -27.46 -8.46 -11.60
N LYS A 226 -26.52 -7.53 -11.40
CA LYS A 226 -26.82 -6.10 -11.36
C LYS A 226 -25.59 -5.22 -11.51
N PRO A 227 -25.75 -3.97 -11.97
CA PRO A 227 -24.67 -2.99 -11.95
C PRO A 227 -24.18 -2.69 -10.52
N ILE A 228 -22.87 -2.43 -10.39
CA ILE A 228 -22.19 -2.12 -9.14
C ILE A 228 -21.53 -0.75 -9.25
N PRO A 229 -22.05 0.30 -8.59
CA PRO A 229 -21.48 1.63 -8.69
C PRO A 229 -20.02 1.71 -8.23
N THR A 230 -19.23 2.56 -8.89
CA THR A 230 -17.83 2.81 -8.53
C THR A 230 -17.60 4.29 -8.25
N ILE A 231 -17.25 4.62 -7.00
CA ILE A 231 -16.82 5.96 -6.61
C ILE A 231 -15.33 6.11 -6.94
N ILE A 232 -14.95 7.23 -7.54
CA ILE A 232 -13.57 7.58 -7.84
C ILE A 232 -13.15 8.74 -6.94
N LEU A 233 -12.12 8.52 -6.13
CA LEU A 233 -11.51 9.52 -5.26
C LEU A 233 -10.03 9.70 -5.62
N TRP A 234 -9.48 10.84 -5.24
CA TRP A 234 -8.08 11.16 -5.48
C TRP A 234 -7.47 11.90 -4.29
N TYR A 235 -6.40 11.35 -3.74
CA TYR A 235 -5.53 12.04 -2.79
C TYR A 235 -4.38 12.72 -3.57
N ASP A 236 -4.54 14.01 -3.87
CA ASP A 236 -3.68 14.74 -4.81
C ASP A 236 -2.26 15.02 -4.26
N TYR A 237 -1.36 15.63 -5.03
CA TYR A 237 -0.01 15.96 -4.54
C TYR A 237 0.03 17.11 -3.51
N LYS A 238 -1.05 17.88 -3.37
CA LYS A 238 -1.17 19.04 -2.46
C LYS A 238 -1.79 18.72 -1.10
N ASN A 239 -2.04 17.44 -0.83
CA ASN A 239 -2.71 16.98 0.39
C ASN A 239 -4.22 17.20 0.46
N ASN A 240 -4.88 17.35 -0.69
CA ASN A 240 -6.34 17.42 -0.77
C ASN A 240 -6.94 16.03 -1.01
N PHE A 241 -8.07 15.76 -0.37
CA PHE A 241 -8.90 14.60 -0.70
C PHE A 241 -10.07 15.04 -1.59
N LEU A 242 -10.05 14.57 -2.83
CA LEU A 242 -10.94 15.03 -3.88
C LEU A 242 -11.88 13.91 -4.31
N TYR A 243 -13.13 14.28 -4.54
CA TYR A 243 -14.09 13.46 -5.26
C TYR A 243 -13.96 13.75 -6.76
N ILE A 244 -13.85 12.69 -7.57
CA ILE A 244 -13.69 12.81 -9.02
C ILE A 244 -15.03 12.53 -9.71
N ASP A 245 -15.56 11.33 -9.53
CA ASP A 245 -16.81 10.89 -10.17
C ASP A 245 -17.46 9.71 -9.42
N GLU A 246 -18.72 9.42 -9.73
CA GLU A 246 -19.44 8.20 -9.31
C GLU A 246 -20.03 7.55 -10.56
N LEU A 247 -19.49 6.39 -10.93
CA LEU A 247 -19.94 5.60 -12.07
C LEU A 247 -21.13 4.73 -11.65
N ASP A 248 -22.09 4.57 -12.54
CA ASP A 248 -23.26 3.69 -12.39
C ASP A 248 -22.94 2.20 -12.55
N GLN A 249 -21.71 1.87 -12.95
CA GLN A 249 -21.23 0.53 -13.22
C GLN A 249 -19.87 0.25 -12.58
N LEU A 250 -19.49 -1.03 -12.58
CA LEU A 250 -18.21 -1.47 -12.04
C LEU A 250 -17.05 -0.97 -12.91
N ALA A 251 -16.13 -0.23 -12.31
CA ALA A 251 -14.80 0.00 -12.86
C ALA A 251 -13.75 -0.75 -12.04
N ILE A 252 -12.99 -1.66 -12.65
CA ILE A 252 -12.01 -2.51 -11.96
C ILE A 252 -10.58 -2.14 -12.35
N CYS A 253 -9.66 -2.06 -11.38
CA CYS A 253 -8.24 -1.94 -11.69
C CYS A 253 -7.67 -3.31 -12.11
N PRO A 254 -7.12 -3.47 -13.32
CA PRO A 254 -6.74 -4.78 -13.82
C PRO A 254 -5.38 -5.29 -13.33
N ILE A 255 -4.53 -4.43 -12.74
CA ILE A 255 -3.13 -4.75 -12.42
C ILE A 255 -3.02 -5.99 -11.52
N GLU A 256 -3.89 -6.10 -10.51
CA GLU A 256 -3.90 -7.23 -9.56
C GLU A 256 -4.96 -8.29 -9.87
N MET A 257 -5.47 -8.31 -11.10
CA MET A 257 -6.40 -9.34 -11.58
C MET A 257 -5.68 -10.53 -12.23
N TRP A 258 -4.34 -10.53 -12.24
CA TRP A 258 -3.44 -11.63 -12.66
C TRP A 258 -3.87 -12.36 -13.94
N GLY A 259 -4.13 -11.63 -15.02
CA GLY A 259 -4.45 -12.22 -16.33
C GLY A 259 -5.85 -12.81 -16.46
N LYS A 260 -6.79 -12.51 -15.55
CA LYS A 260 -8.21 -12.89 -15.64
C LYS A 260 -8.99 -12.07 -16.69
N GLU A 261 -8.43 -11.88 -17.89
CA GLU A 261 -8.99 -11.03 -18.94
C GLU A 261 -10.39 -11.44 -19.36
N LYS A 262 -10.66 -12.75 -19.47
CA LYS A 262 -12.00 -13.28 -19.77
C LYS A 262 -13.06 -12.81 -18.76
N ILE A 263 -12.69 -12.71 -17.49
CA ILE A 263 -13.59 -12.26 -16.42
C ILE A 263 -13.85 -10.76 -16.53
N MET A 264 -12.84 -9.99 -16.96
CA MET A 264 -12.94 -8.54 -17.15
C MET A 264 -13.46 -8.11 -18.53
N LYS A 265 -13.75 -9.06 -19.45
CA LYS A 265 -14.39 -8.75 -20.73
C LYS A 265 -15.67 -7.95 -20.48
N GLU A 266 -15.90 -6.85 -21.22
CA GLU A 266 -17.06 -5.95 -21.06
C GLU A 266 -17.17 -5.20 -19.71
N ILE A 267 -16.25 -5.43 -18.76
CA ILE A 267 -16.15 -4.62 -17.55
C ILE A 267 -15.34 -3.37 -17.87
N LEU A 268 -15.76 -2.22 -17.35
CA LEU A 268 -14.98 -0.99 -17.46
C LEU A 268 -13.70 -1.14 -16.61
N LYS A 269 -12.56 -0.74 -17.16
CA LYS A 269 -11.28 -0.77 -16.45
C LYS A 269 -10.92 0.63 -16.01
N ILE A 270 -10.30 0.73 -14.84
CA ILE A 270 -9.75 1.98 -14.30
C ILE A 270 -8.25 1.84 -14.06
N ARG A 271 -7.47 2.81 -14.52
CA ARG A 271 -6.02 2.85 -14.33
C ARG A 271 -5.60 4.22 -13.86
N PHE A 272 -4.76 4.25 -12.83
CA PHE A 272 -4.06 5.46 -12.43
C PHE A 272 -2.67 5.48 -13.09
N HIS A 273 -2.41 6.51 -13.88
CA HIS A 273 -1.09 6.82 -14.40
C HIS A 273 -0.46 7.83 -13.46
N TRP A 274 0.48 7.34 -12.68
CA TRP A 274 1.21 8.15 -11.71
C TRP A 274 2.46 8.74 -12.36
N ASP A 275 2.52 10.07 -12.43
CA ASP A 275 3.75 10.77 -12.85
C ASP A 275 4.60 11.09 -11.61
N LEU A 276 5.63 10.28 -11.40
CA LEU A 276 6.57 10.42 -10.28
C LEU A 276 7.44 11.68 -10.37
N MET A 277 7.61 12.25 -11.56
CA MET A 277 8.47 13.40 -11.81
C MET A 277 7.68 14.71 -11.68
N ASP A 278 6.47 14.74 -12.24
CA ASP A 278 5.54 15.85 -12.12
C ASP A 278 4.11 15.35 -11.85
N ASN A 279 3.77 15.22 -10.56
CA ASN A 279 2.45 14.73 -10.14
C ASN A 279 1.27 15.54 -10.71
N LYS A 280 1.49 16.73 -11.30
CA LYS A 280 0.45 17.50 -12.00
C LYS A 280 -0.06 16.80 -13.26
N ASN A 281 0.75 15.93 -13.86
CA ASN A 281 0.42 15.19 -15.07
C ASN A 281 -0.16 13.79 -14.77
N SER A 282 -0.20 13.40 -13.49
CA SER A 282 -0.93 12.20 -13.07
C SER A 282 -2.37 12.27 -13.58
N LYS A 283 -2.92 11.12 -13.95
CA LYS A 283 -4.27 11.01 -14.53
C LYS A 283 -4.91 9.66 -14.25
N ILE A 284 -6.24 9.64 -14.23
CA ILE A 284 -7.04 8.41 -14.13
C ILE A 284 -7.67 8.17 -15.49
N GLU A 285 -7.49 6.98 -16.05
CA GLU A 285 -8.07 6.58 -17.32
C GLU A 285 -9.13 5.49 -17.13
N LEU A 286 -10.26 5.67 -17.81
CA LEU A 286 -11.32 4.67 -17.94
C LEU A 286 -11.31 4.11 -19.35
N TYR A 287 -11.34 2.78 -19.49
CA TYR A 287 -11.30 2.12 -20.79
C TYR A 287 -11.99 0.75 -20.80
N TYR A 288 -12.40 0.30 -21.99
CA TYR A 288 -12.84 -1.07 -22.24
C TYR A 288 -11.74 -1.91 -22.91
#